data_AF-A0A2V6MWJ3-F1
#
_entry.id   AF-A0A2V6MWJ3-F1
#
_cell.length_a   1.000
_cell.length_b   1.000
_cell.length_c   1.000
_cell.angle_alpha   90.00
_cell.angle_beta   90.00
_cell.angle_gamma   90.00
#
_symmetry.space_group_name_H-M   'P 1'
#
loop_
_entity.id
_entity.type
_entity.pdbx_description
1 polymer ?
#
loop_
_entity_poly.entity_id
_entity_poly.type
_entity_poly.pdbx_seq_one_letter_code
_entity_poly.pdbx_strand_id
1 'polypeptide(L)'
;NLSPEEIEKKKLKSAARDKGDNNADYVNERQEKAAQREEREKLAKVVFLKKGGKAQSVKVTTGISDDTDMEIKTGVQPGDEVISGSYSAISRKLKDGAKVTYDKEATK
;
A
#
# COMPACT_ATOMS: atom_id res chain seq x y z
N ASN A 1 11.68 -40.25 22.51
CA ASN A 1 10.33 -40.86 22.42
C ASN A 1 9.31 -39.74 22.48
N LEU A 2 8.62 -39.46 21.37
CA LEU A 2 7.57 -38.42 21.33
C LEU A 2 6.28 -38.92 22.00
N SER A 3 5.52 -37.99 22.56
CA SER A 3 4.23 -38.28 23.19
C SER A 3 3.21 -38.81 22.16
N PRO A 4 2.33 -39.74 22.54
CA PRO A 4 1.23 -40.22 21.68
C PRO A 4 0.42 -39.09 21.03
N GLU A 5 0.24 -37.97 21.73
CA GLU A 5 -0.49 -36.79 21.24
C GLU A 5 0.24 -36.06 20.10
N GLU A 6 1.57 -36.02 20.12
CA GLU A 6 2.36 -35.35 19.08
C GLU A 6 2.39 -36.16 17.77
N ILE A 7 2.35 -37.49 17.89
CA ILE A 7 2.29 -38.42 16.76
C ILE A 7 0.93 -38.28 16.06
N GLU A 8 -0.15 -38.10 16.81
CA GLU A 8 -1.50 -37.90 16.28
C GLU A 8 -1.65 -36.54 15.60
N LYS A 9 -1.13 -35.47 16.22
CA LYS A 9 -1.14 -34.12 15.63
C LYS A 9 -0.32 -34.03 14.34
N LYS A 10 0.77 -34.80 14.25
CA LYS A 10 1.62 -34.87 13.05
C LYS A 10 0.98 -35.73 11.95
N LYS A 11 0.31 -36.84 12.31
CA LYS A 11 -0.46 -37.67 11.37
C LYS A 11 -1.68 -36.95 10.80
N LEU A 12 -2.38 -36.14 11.60
CA LEU A 12 -3.48 -35.29 11.13
C LEU A 12 -2.98 -34.20 10.16
N LYS A 13 -1.82 -33.59 10.43
CA LYS A 13 -1.19 -32.61 9.51
C LYS A 13 -0.68 -33.22 8.21
N SER A 14 -0.23 -34.48 8.21
CA SER A 14 0.28 -35.13 6.99
C SER A 14 -0.83 -35.80 6.17
N ALA A 15 -1.88 -36.31 6.80
CA ALA A 15 -3.01 -36.93 6.09
C ALA A 15 -3.92 -35.91 5.38
N ALA A 16 -3.96 -34.66 5.85
CA ALA A 16 -4.67 -33.56 5.19
C ALA A 16 -3.96 -33.01 3.94
N ARG A 17 -2.74 -33.48 3.62
CA ARG A 17 -1.94 -32.99 2.47
C ARG A 17 -2.06 -33.85 1.21
N ASP A 18 -2.66 -35.04 1.31
CA ASP A 18 -2.59 -36.04 0.22
C ASP A 18 -3.93 -36.33 -0.49
N LYS A 19 -4.99 -35.58 -0.16
CA LYS A 19 -6.21 -35.52 -0.97
C LYS A 19 -6.36 -34.11 -1.48
N GLY A 20 -6.20 -33.92 -2.79
CA GLY A 20 -6.23 -32.63 -3.47
C GLY A 20 -7.33 -31.71 -2.93
N ASP A 21 -6.91 -30.74 -2.13
CA ASP A 21 -7.80 -29.89 -1.35
C ASP A 21 -7.73 -28.48 -1.91
N ASN A 22 -8.33 -28.31 -3.10
CA ASN A 22 -8.58 -27.00 -3.68
C ASN A 22 -9.36 -26.08 -2.71
N ASN A 23 -9.91 -26.58 -1.60
CA ASN A 23 -10.57 -25.73 -0.61
C ASN A 23 -9.56 -25.11 0.37
N ALA A 24 -8.63 -25.89 0.91
CA ALA A 24 -7.65 -25.40 1.88
C ALA A 24 -6.71 -24.34 1.28
N ASP A 25 -6.26 -24.52 0.05
CA ASP A 25 -5.42 -23.55 -0.65
C ASP A 25 -6.16 -22.23 -0.95
N TYR A 26 -7.44 -22.30 -1.32
CA TYR A 26 -8.25 -21.11 -1.62
C TYR A 26 -8.60 -20.31 -0.35
N VAL A 27 -8.83 -21.00 0.78
CA VAL A 27 -9.09 -20.34 2.07
C VAL A 27 -7.84 -19.62 2.56
N ASN A 28 -6.65 -20.23 2.40
CA ASN A 28 -5.38 -19.61 2.76
C ASN A 28 -5.08 -18.37 1.89
N GLU A 29 -5.27 -18.46 0.57
CA GLU A 29 -5.05 -17.33 -0.35
C GLU A 29 -5.98 -16.14 -0.06
N ARG A 30 -7.25 -16.41 0.29
CA ARG A 30 -8.21 -15.36 0.67
C ARG A 30 -7.80 -14.66 1.97
N GLN A 31 -7.32 -15.40 2.96
CA GLN A 31 -6.84 -14.84 4.22
C GLN A 31 -5.57 -14.00 4.02
N GLU A 32 -4.62 -14.47 3.21
CA GLU A 32 -3.41 -13.72 2.86
C GLU A 32 -3.75 -12.43 2.10
N LYS A 33 -4.65 -12.48 1.11
CA LYS A 33 -5.11 -11.27 0.39
C LYS A 33 -5.81 -10.27 1.30
N ALA A 34 -6.61 -10.75 2.25
CA ALA A 34 -7.28 -9.89 3.24
C ALA A 34 -6.27 -9.20 4.16
N ALA A 35 -5.28 -9.95 4.68
CA ALA A 35 -4.23 -9.40 5.53
C ALA A 35 -3.36 -8.37 4.79
N GLN A 36 -2.97 -8.65 3.54
CA GLN A 36 -2.23 -7.69 2.71
C GLN A 36 -3.03 -6.43 2.41
N ARG A 37 -4.36 -6.56 2.23
CA ARG A 37 -5.24 -5.40 2.05
C ARG A 37 -5.31 -4.55 3.32
N GLU A 38 -5.50 -5.17 4.48
CA GLU A 38 -5.48 -4.44 5.76
C GLU A 38 -4.16 -3.74 6.00
N GLU A 39 -3.02 -4.38 5.71
CA GLU A 39 -1.71 -3.76 5.85
C GLU A 39 -1.55 -2.55 4.91
N ARG A 40 -2.02 -2.68 3.66
CA ARG A 40 -2.02 -1.57 2.70
C ARG A 40 -2.94 -0.42 3.13
N GLU A 41 -4.06 -0.72 3.78
CA GLU A 41 -4.98 0.28 4.33
C GLU A 41 -4.39 0.98 5.58
N LYS A 42 -3.49 0.32 6.32
CA LYS A 42 -2.73 0.93 7.42
C LYS A 42 -1.68 1.93 6.93
N LEU A 43 -1.18 1.79 5.69
CA LEU A 43 -0.27 2.76 5.09
C LEU A 43 -1.03 4.06 4.78
N ALA A 44 -0.57 5.15 5.39
CA ALA A 44 -1.17 6.46 5.15
C ALA A 44 -0.96 6.87 3.69
N LYS A 45 -2.07 7.05 2.96
CA LYS A 45 -2.06 7.67 1.62
C LYS A 45 -1.86 9.17 1.78
N VAL A 46 -0.81 9.69 1.16
CA VAL A 46 -0.45 11.11 1.26
C VAL A 46 -0.16 11.71 -0.11
N VAL A 47 -0.55 12.97 -0.28
CA VAL A 47 -0.15 13.84 -1.38
C VAL A 47 0.71 14.96 -0.80
N PHE A 48 1.73 15.40 -1.53
CA PHE A 48 2.54 16.54 -1.13
C PHE A 48 2.07 17.79 -1.86
N LEU A 49 1.66 18.81 -1.11
CA LEU A 49 1.31 20.13 -1.63
C LEU A 49 2.50 21.07 -1.53
N LYS A 50 2.64 21.98 -2.48
CA LYS A 50 3.59 23.09 -2.38
C LYS A 50 2.91 24.25 -1.65
N LYS A 51 3.48 24.63 -0.50
CA LYS A 51 3.11 25.85 0.22
C LYS A 51 4.33 26.76 0.31
N GLY A 52 4.33 27.79 -0.54
CA GLY A 52 5.51 28.63 -0.76
C GLY A 52 6.66 27.83 -1.37
N GLY A 53 7.78 27.71 -0.66
CA GLY A 53 8.97 26.95 -1.09
C GLY A 53 9.14 25.59 -0.41
N LYS A 54 8.09 25.07 0.25
CA LYS A 54 8.15 23.82 1.02
C LYS A 54 7.04 22.85 0.64
N ALA A 55 7.31 21.57 0.83
CA ALA A 55 6.32 20.50 0.75
C ALA A 55 5.53 20.39 2.04
N GLN A 56 4.23 20.18 1.91
CA GLN A 56 3.30 19.84 2.99
C GLN A 56 2.70 18.47 2.71
N SER A 57 2.88 17.52 3.61
CA SER A 57 2.26 16.20 3.49
C SER A 57 0.81 16.25 3.95
N VAL A 58 -0.11 15.87 3.06
CA VAL A 58 -1.55 15.87 3.35
C VAL A 58 -2.11 14.47 3.15
N LYS A 59 -2.78 13.95 4.18
CA LYS A 59 -3.49 12.68 4.09
C LYS A 59 -4.69 12.83 3.15
N VAL A 60 -4.86 11.86 2.26
CA VAL A 60 -5.97 11.85 1.30
C VAL A 60 -6.80 10.59 1.43
N THR A 61 -8.09 10.70 1.12
CA THR A 61 -8.94 9.54 0.85
C THR A 61 -9.11 9.41 -0.65
N THR A 62 -8.87 8.21 -1.17
CA THR A 62 -8.95 7.92 -2.62
C THR A 62 -10.24 7.18 -2.94
N GLY A 63 -10.71 7.33 -4.17
CA GLY A 63 -11.88 6.66 -4.70
C GLY A 63 -11.54 5.59 -5.71
N ILE A 64 -12.20 5.64 -6.87
CA ILE A 64 -11.95 4.75 -7.99
C ILE A 64 -10.57 5.07 -8.58
N SER A 65 -9.83 4.06 -8.98
CA SER A 65 -8.51 4.20 -9.59
C SER A 65 -8.27 3.10 -10.60
N ASP A 66 -7.47 3.41 -11.61
CA ASP A 66 -6.91 2.46 -12.56
C ASP A 66 -5.38 2.59 -12.59
N ASP A 67 -4.75 2.15 -13.68
CA ASP A 67 -3.29 2.15 -13.83
C ASP A 67 -2.71 3.55 -14.06
N THR A 68 -3.50 4.50 -14.59
CA THR A 68 -3.05 5.84 -14.95
C THR A 68 -3.61 6.92 -14.03
N ASP A 69 -4.81 6.70 -13.50
CA ASP A 69 -5.62 7.72 -12.83
C ASP A 69 -6.15 7.23 -11.48
N MET A 70 -6.26 8.17 -10.53
CA MET A 70 -6.79 7.90 -9.20
C MET A 70 -7.65 9.08 -8.73
N GLU A 71 -8.89 8.79 -8.34
CA GLU A 71 -9.80 9.77 -7.77
C GLU A 71 -9.37 10.16 -6.35
N ILE A 72 -9.26 11.47 -6.09
CA ILE A 72 -9.10 12.02 -4.73
C ILE A 72 -10.46 12.51 -4.23
N LYS A 73 -10.96 11.91 -3.15
CA LYS A 73 -12.23 12.29 -2.51
C LYS A 73 -12.06 13.40 -1.49
N THR A 74 -10.96 13.38 -0.74
CA THR A 74 -10.67 14.37 0.31
C THR A 74 -9.17 14.62 0.43
N GLY A 75 -8.82 15.78 1.00
CA GLY A 75 -7.44 16.16 1.34
C GLY A 75 -6.75 17.06 0.32
N VAL A 76 -7.39 17.40 -0.80
CA VAL A 76 -6.92 18.39 -1.77
C VAL A 76 -8.10 19.26 -2.20
N GLN A 77 -7.86 20.54 -2.46
CA GLN A 77 -8.87 21.50 -2.91
C GLN A 77 -8.53 22.08 -4.28
N PRO A 78 -9.51 22.57 -5.05
CA PRO A 78 -9.24 23.31 -6.27
C PRO A 78 -8.28 24.48 -6.02
N GLY A 79 -7.24 24.58 -6.84
CA GLY A 79 -6.20 25.60 -6.70
C GLY A 79 -5.01 25.20 -5.82
N ASP A 80 -5.03 24.04 -5.16
CA ASP A 80 -3.85 23.53 -4.49
C ASP A 80 -2.76 23.14 -5.51
N GLU A 81 -1.53 23.61 -5.27
CA GLU A 81 -0.36 23.19 -6.04
C GLU A 81 0.13 21.82 -5.55
N VAL A 82 -0.12 20.77 -6.33
CA VAL A 82 0.39 19.42 -6.05
C VAL A 82 1.83 19.28 -6.57
N ILE A 83 2.70 18.69 -5.76
CA ILE A 83 4.08 18.40 -6.16
C ILE A 83 4.11 17.11 -6.97
N SER A 84 4.57 17.20 -8.22
CA SER A 84 4.82 16.08 -9.11
C SER A 84 6.32 15.91 -9.39
N GLY A 85 6.74 14.71 -9.80
CA GLY A 85 8.14 14.38 -10.05
C GLY A 85 8.38 12.87 -10.07
N SER A 86 9.65 12.46 -10.17
CA SER A 86 9.99 11.03 -10.18
C SER A 86 9.50 10.31 -8.92
N TYR A 87 9.07 9.06 -9.08
CA TYR A 87 8.62 8.23 -7.96
C TYR A 87 9.66 8.16 -6.83
N SER A 88 10.95 8.04 -7.18
CA SER A 88 12.03 8.00 -6.20
C SER A 88 12.18 9.30 -5.41
N ALA A 89 11.94 10.46 -6.03
CA ALA A 89 11.97 11.73 -5.33
C ALA A 89 10.80 11.83 -4.33
N ILE A 90 9.59 11.48 -4.74
CA ILE A 90 8.39 11.60 -3.92
C ILE A 90 8.38 10.57 -2.77
N SER A 91 8.61 9.29 -3.08
CA SER A 91 8.43 8.20 -2.12
C SER A 91 9.59 8.03 -1.11
N ARG A 92 10.81 8.47 -1.46
CA ARG A 92 12.01 8.20 -0.66
C ARG A 92 12.69 9.45 -0.12
N LYS A 93 12.64 10.56 -0.85
CA LYS A 93 13.40 11.78 -0.54
C LYS A 93 12.53 12.89 0.03
N LEU A 94 11.30 13.02 -0.46
CA LEU A 94 10.38 14.08 -0.06
C LEU A 94 9.80 13.78 1.32
N LYS A 95 9.89 14.75 2.21
CA LYS A 95 9.37 14.71 3.58
C LYS A 95 8.55 15.97 3.83
N ASP A 96 7.70 15.92 4.86
CA ASP A 96 6.99 17.10 5.30
C ASP A 96 7.96 18.23 5.67
N GLY A 97 7.66 19.45 5.23
CA GLY A 97 8.50 20.64 5.42
C GLY A 97 9.76 20.72 4.55
N ALA A 98 10.05 19.72 3.71
CA ALA A 98 11.21 19.73 2.82
C ALA A 98 11.14 20.90 1.83
N LYS A 99 12.28 21.55 1.57
CA LYS A 99 12.36 22.60 0.54
C LYS A 99 12.17 21.98 -0.84
N VAL A 100 11.41 22.67 -1.68
CA VAL A 100 11.13 22.26 -3.06
C VAL A 100 11.36 23.42 -4.01
N THR A 101 11.80 23.09 -5.22
CA THR A 101 12.00 24.03 -6.31
C THR A 101 11.43 23.42 -7.58
N TYR A 102 10.95 24.24 -8.50
CA TYR A 102 10.60 23.77 -9.82
C TYR A 102 11.85 23.25 -10.52
N ASP A 103 11.71 22.12 -11.21
CA ASP A 103 12.73 21.71 -12.16
C ASP A 103 12.75 22.75 -13.28
N LYS A 104 13.93 23.20 -13.71
CA LYS A 104 14.03 24.31 -14.68
C LYS A 104 13.67 23.90 -16.11
N GLU A 105 13.16 22.70 -16.33
CA GLU A 105 12.75 22.21 -17.65
C GLU A 105 11.23 21.95 -17.72
N ALA A 106 10.48 23.02 -17.98
CA ALA A 106 9.16 22.96 -18.61
C ALA A 106 8.81 24.32 -19.22
N THR A 107 9.68 24.83 -20.09
CA THR A 107 9.24 25.71 -21.18
C THR A 107 9.38 24.88 -22.45
N LYS A 108 8.27 24.32 -22.90
CA LYS A 108 8.14 23.77 -24.25
C LYS A 108 6.91 24.38 -24.87
#